data_AF-A0A838X4R3-F1
#
_entry.id   AF-A0A838X4R3-F1
#
_cell.length_a   1.000
_cell.length_b   1.000
_cell.length_c   1.000
_cell.angle_alpha   90.00
_cell.angle_beta   90.00
_cell.angle_gamma   90.00
#
_symmetry.space_group_name_H-M   'P 1'
#
loop_
_entity.id
_entity.type
_entity.pdbx_description
1 polymer ?
#
loop_
_entity_poly.entity_id
_entity_poly.type
_entity_poly.pdbx_seq_one_letter_code
_entity_poly.pdbx_strand_id
1 'polypeptide(L)'
;KSAAPARRRRLVADAALGARIKAVFKAENGCYGAKRVTATINSDPVNDRGKGGRLNHKRTARLMRQMGLFGFTRKRRVKTTT
;
A
#
# COMPACT_ATOMS: atom_id res chain seq x y z
N LYS A 1 10.60 2.78 31.07
CA LYS A 1 10.84 2.45 29.63
C LYS A 1 9.57 1.80 29.03
N SER A 2 8.83 2.51 28.19
CA SER A 2 7.47 2.13 27.73
C SER A 2 7.45 1.59 26.28
N ALA A 3 8.47 0.83 25.88
CA ALA A 3 8.68 0.44 24.48
C ALA A 3 7.70 -0.65 23.99
N ALA A 4 7.29 -1.58 24.87
CA ALA A 4 6.36 -2.66 24.54
C ALA A 4 4.96 -2.18 24.10
N PRO A 5 4.27 -1.29 24.83
CA PRO A 5 2.95 -0.80 24.41
C PRO A 5 3.01 0.02 23.11
N ALA A 6 4.06 0.80 22.90
CA ALA A 6 4.25 1.55 21.65
C ALA A 6 4.41 0.62 20.43
N ARG A 7 5.12 -0.51 20.57
CA ARG A 7 5.22 -1.53 19.51
C ARG A 7 3.88 -2.19 19.19
N ARG A 8 3.10 -2.55 20.22
CA ARG A 8 1.76 -3.15 20.04
C ARG A 8 0.82 -2.21 19.28
N ARG A 9 0.78 -0.92 19.63
CA ARG A 9 -0.04 0.08 18.92
C ARG A 9 0.33 0.19 17.44
N ARG A 10 1.63 0.17 17.12
CA ARG A 10 2.11 0.19 15.72
C ARG A 10 1.67 -1.05 14.94
N LEU A 11 1.75 -2.23 15.53
CA LEU A 11 1.33 -3.48 14.89
C LEU A 11 -0.17 -3.46 14.56
N VAL A 12 -1.01 -3.02 15.49
CA VAL A 12 -2.46 -2.89 15.24
C VAL A 12 -2.74 -1.88 14.13
N ALA A 13 -2.09 -0.72 14.16
CA ALA A 13 -2.23 0.29 13.12
C ALA A 13 -1.74 -0.20 11.74
N ASP A 14 -0.67 -0.99 11.73
CA ASP A 14 -0.11 -1.60 10.52
C ASP A 14 -1.01 -2.71 9.97
N ALA A 15 -1.66 -3.51 10.82
CA ALA A 15 -2.64 -4.51 10.40
C ALA A 15 -3.87 -3.87 9.75
N ALA A 16 -4.42 -2.82 10.37
CA ALA A 16 -5.55 -2.07 9.80
C ALA A 16 -5.18 -1.42 8.46
N LEU A 17 -3.99 -0.85 8.34
CA LEU A 17 -3.50 -0.29 7.08
C LEU A 17 -3.27 -1.38 6.03
N GLY A 18 -2.72 -2.52 6.46
CA GLY A 18 -2.47 -3.67 5.62
C GLY A 18 -3.73 -4.23 4.95
N ALA A 19 -4.84 -4.30 5.69
CA ALA A 19 -6.14 -4.70 5.14
C ALA A 19 -6.60 -3.76 4.02
N ARG A 20 -6.43 -2.44 4.20
CA ARG A 20 -6.77 -1.44 3.16
C ARG A 20 -5.86 -1.54 1.94
N ILE A 21 -4.56 -1.71 2.16
CA ILE A 21 -3.57 -1.95 1.08
C ILE A 21 -4.00 -3.17 0.25
N LYS A 22 -4.38 -4.27 0.90
CA LYS A 22 -4.82 -5.49 0.22
C LYS A 22 -6.12 -5.28 -0.55
N ALA A 23 -7.07 -4.52 -0.01
CA ALA A 23 -8.32 -4.18 -0.70
C ALA A 23 -8.05 -3.37 -1.99
N VAL A 24 -7.26 -2.29 -1.90
CA VAL A 24 -6.86 -1.49 -3.07
C VAL A 24 -6.09 -2.33 -4.08
N PHE A 25 -5.15 -3.15 -3.62
CA PHE A 25 -4.36 -4.02 -4.49
C PHE A 25 -5.25 -5.01 -5.27
N LYS A 26 -6.27 -5.57 -4.63
CA LYS A 26 -7.22 -6.50 -5.27
C LYS A 26 -8.18 -5.79 -6.22
N ALA A 27 -8.67 -4.61 -5.86
CA ALA A 27 -9.51 -3.80 -6.75
C ALA A 27 -8.78 -3.43 -8.06
N GLU A 28 -7.46 -3.26 -7.99
CA GLU A 28 -6.60 -2.87 -9.12
C GLU A 28 -5.90 -4.07 -9.78
N ASN A 29 -6.47 -5.27 -9.64
CA ASN A 29 -6.01 -6.53 -10.22
C ASN A 29 -4.53 -6.89 -9.93
N GLY A 30 -3.97 -6.39 -8.83
CA GLY A 30 -2.59 -6.61 -8.44
C GLY A 30 -1.54 -5.87 -9.28
N CYS A 31 -1.96 -4.96 -10.16
CA CYS A 31 -1.02 -4.19 -10.98
C CYS A 31 -0.30 -3.09 -10.17
N TYR A 32 -0.89 -2.63 -9.06
CA TYR A 32 -0.40 -1.46 -8.36
C TYR A 32 0.74 -1.79 -7.40
N GLY A 33 1.90 -1.17 -7.62
CA GLY A 33 2.99 -1.12 -6.65
C GLY A 33 2.75 -0.10 -5.53
N ALA A 34 3.63 -0.10 -4.53
CA ALA A 34 3.50 0.72 -3.32
C ALA A 34 3.22 2.21 -3.57
N LYS A 35 3.81 2.79 -4.63
CA LYS A 35 3.59 4.21 -4.99
C LYS A 35 2.14 4.47 -5.43
N ARG A 36 1.58 3.62 -6.32
CA ARG A 36 0.20 3.75 -6.80
C ARG A 36 -0.81 3.43 -5.71
N VAL A 37 -0.60 2.35 -4.95
CA VAL A 37 -1.45 2.01 -3.80
C VAL A 37 -1.51 3.16 -2.79
N THR A 38 -0.36 3.75 -2.45
CA THR A 38 -0.33 4.87 -1.49
C THR A 38 -1.03 6.11 -2.04
N ALA A 39 -0.88 6.40 -3.33
CA ALA A 39 -1.61 7.49 -3.96
C ALA A 39 -3.12 7.28 -3.87
N THR A 40 -3.62 6.10 -4.25
CA THR A 40 -5.04 5.75 -4.14
C THR A 40 -5.57 5.89 -2.71
N ILE A 41 -4.85 5.40 -1.71
CA ILE A 41 -5.28 5.52 -0.30
C ILE A 41 -5.26 6.98 0.17
N ASN A 42 -4.28 7.78 -0.24
CA ASN A 42 -4.18 9.20 0.16
C ASN A 42 -5.17 10.10 -0.62
N SER A 43 -5.69 9.65 -1.76
CA SER A 43 -6.72 10.35 -2.53
C SER A 43 -8.13 10.13 -1.99
N ASP A 44 -8.33 9.10 -1.17
CA ASP A 44 -9.62 8.83 -0.53
C ASP A 44 -9.86 9.86 0.60
N PRO A 45 -10.96 10.66 0.52
CA PRO A 45 -11.27 11.70 1.49
C PRO A 45 -11.50 11.16 2.91
N VAL A 46 -11.87 9.88 3.07
CA VAL A 46 -11.98 9.21 4.38
C VAL A 46 -10.61 9.13 5.09
N ASN A 47 -9.51 9.24 4.35
CA ASN A 47 -8.15 9.17 4.88
C ASN A 47 -7.47 10.55 4.98
N ASP A 48 -8.14 11.64 4.62
CA ASP A 48 -7.58 12.98 4.69
C ASP A 48 -7.59 13.50 6.14
N ARG A 49 -6.64 13.01 6.96
CA ARG A 49 -6.46 13.46 8.35
C ARG A 49 -5.52 14.67 8.46
N GLY A 50 -5.45 15.53 7.44
CA GLY A 50 -4.56 16.68 7.37
C GLY A 50 -3.08 16.31 7.15
N LYS A 51 -2.15 17.28 7.32
CA LYS A 51 -0.72 17.11 6.98
C LYS A 51 -0.02 15.95 7.72
N GLY A 52 -0.48 15.57 8.91
CA GLY A 52 0.06 14.43 9.67
C GLY A 52 -0.57 13.07 9.34
N GLY A 53 -1.64 13.04 8.54
CA GLY A 53 -2.41 11.85 8.21
C GLY A 53 -1.95 11.10 6.96
N ARG A 54 -1.23 11.79 6.06
CA ARG A 54 -0.83 11.22 4.76
C ARG A 54 0.16 10.08 4.95
N LEU A 55 -0.11 8.97 4.27
CA LEU A 55 0.75 7.81 4.31
C LEU A 55 1.97 8.00 3.42
N ASN A 56 3.13 7.64 3.95
CA ASN A 56 4.36 7.57 3.18
C ASN A 56 4.46 6.20 2.47
N HIS A 57 4.84 6.22 1.18
CA HIS A 57 5.00 5.02 0.36
C HIS A 57 6.01 4.01 0.93
N LYS A 58 6.98 4.44 1.76
CA LYS A 58 7.91 3.52 2.45
C LYS A 58 7.18 2.56 3.40
N ARG A 59 6.20 3.07 4.15
CA ARG A 59 5.40 2.25 5.08
C ARG A 59 4.56 1.24 4.32
N THR A 60 3.91 1.68 3.24
CA THR A 60 3.17 0.82 2.32
C THR A 60 4.06 -0.27 1.71
N ALA A 61 5.25 0.09 1.20
CA ALA A 61 6.18 -0.85 0.61
C ALA A 61 6.61 -1.95 1.59
N ARG A 62 6.89 -1.57 2.85
CA ARG A 62 7.22 -2.54 3.91
C ARG A 62 6.05 -3.51 4.16
N LEU A 63 4.83 -2.99 4.29
CA LEU A 63 3.64 -3.82 4.53
C LEU A 63 3.33 -4.73 3.33
N MET A 64 3.42 -4.22 2.11
CA MET A 64 3.28 -5.01 0.89
C MET A 64 4.29 -6.16 0.84
N ARG A 65 5.57 -5.91 1.17
CA ARG A 65 6.60 -6.96 1.26
C ARG A 65 6.28 -8.01 2.32
N GLN A 66 5.84 -7.60 3.51
CA GLN A 66 5.45 -8.53 4.57
C GLN A 66 4.25 -9.40 4.18
N MET A 67 3.37 -8.90 3.31
CA MET A 67 2.19 -9.61 2.82
C MET A 67 2.42 -10.37 1.50
N GLY A 68 3.63 -10.31 0.92
CA GLY A 68 3.93 -10.92 -0.39
C GLY A 68 3.19 -10.27 -1.56
N LEU A 69 2.77 -9.01 -1.43
CA LEU A 69 2.08 -8.27 -2.50
C LEU A 69 3.10 -7.53 -3.35
N PHE A 70 3.16 -7.86 -4.65
CA PHE A 70 4.05 -7.23 -5.60
C PHE A 70 3.24 -6.62 -6.75
N GLY A 71 3.48 -5.34 -7.03
CA GLY A 71 2.89 -4.69 -8.19
C GLY A 71 3.49 -5.28 -9.47
N PHE A 72 2.64 -5.58 -10.43
CA PHE A 72 3.05 -6.14 -11.71
C PHE A 72 2.77 -5.16 -12.86
N THR A 73 3.76 -4.99 -13.74
CA THR A 73 3.60 -4.25 -15.00
C THR A 73 4.10 -5.12 -16.14
N ARG A 74 3.23 -5.40 -17.12
CA ARG A 74 3.60 -6.18 -18.30
C ARG A 74 4.48 -5.32 -19.23
N LYS A 75 5.64 -5.85 -19.64
CA LYS A 75 6.47 -5.22 -20.69
C LYS A 75 5.71 -5.26 -22.02
N ARG A 76 5.64 -4.12 -22.73
CA ARG A 76 5.06 -4.04 -24.08
C ARG A 76 5.88 -4.95 -25.02
N ARG A 77 5.20 -5.81 -25.78
CA ARG A 77 5.80 -6.65 -26.83
C ARG A 77 5.31 -6.16 -28.18
N VAL A 78 6.21 -6.03 -29.15
CA VAL A 78 5.86 -5.71 -30.55
C VAL A 78 5.36 -6.99 -31.21
N LYS A 79 4.27 -6.90 -31.98
CA LYS A 79 3.79 -7.96 -32.87
C LYS A 79 3.85 -7.42 -34.29
N THR A 80 4.65 -8.03 -35.14
CA THR A 80 4.63 -7.80 -36.59
C THR A 80 3.55 -8.69 -37.19
N THR A 81 2.63 -8.10 -37.92
CA THR A 81 1.65 -8.81 -38.78
C THR A 81 2.25 -8.93 -40.18
N THR A 82 2.27 -10.14 -40.72
CA THR A 82 2.46 -10.43 -42.16
C THR A 82 1.15 -10.31 -42.89
#